data_AF-A0A819IAA3-F1
#
_entry.id   AF-A0A819IAA3-F1
#
_cell.length_a   1.000
_cell.length_b   1.000
_cell.length_c   1.000
_cell.angle_alpha   90.00
_cell.angle_beta   90.00
_cell.angle_gamma   90.00
#
_symmetry.space_group_name_H-M   'P 1'
#
loop_
_entity.id
_entity.type
_entity.pdbx_description
1 polymer ?
#
loop_
_entity_poly.entity_id
_entity_poly.type
_entity_poly.pdbx_seq_one_letter_code
_entity_poly.pdbx_strand_id
1 'polypeptide(L)'
;KEIIEDKYIIRQFSLTDIREALSKTIYHYEYLIPICNNDEYENEQCIPMVLVNNLLDFIGHINKRLDKSNHNRYITVHCGNGGPSCSIFCMSLILLDQLKNEHSIDIFQRVRTLQRQRPAMITSFAQYEYLYEMILKYFDESSFNLPSMKSSQSLNTSIYDNDQENP
;
A
#
# COMPACT_ATOMS: atom_id res chain seq x y z
N LYS A 1 21.03 -3.83 8.70
CA LYS A 1 21.45 -4.36 7.38
C LYS A 1 20.68 -3.60 6.31
N GLU A 2 21.35 -3.16 5.24
CA GLU A 2 20.74 -2.45 4.12
C GLU A 2 20.92 -3.27 2.84
N ILE A 3 19.86 -3.34 2.04
CA ILE A 3 19.81 -4.00 0.74
C ILE A 3 19.24 -2.98 -0.23
N ILE A 4 20.00 -2.69 -1.29
CA ILE A 4 19.63 -1.71 -2.31
C ILE A 4 19.22 -2.51 -3.55
N GLU A 5 17.96 -2.37 -3.95
CA GLU A 5 17.44 -2.87 -5.22
C GLU A 5 17.26 -1.68 -6.19
N ASP A 6 17.07 -1.96 -7.48
CA ASP A 6 16.98 -0.92 -8.51
C ASP A 6 15.81 0.07 -8.28
N LYS A 7 14.72 -0.39 -7.66
CA LYS A 7 13.46 0.39 -7.48
C LYS A 7 13.07 0.67 -6.03
N TYR A 8 13.77 0.11 -5.05
CA TYR A 8 13.48 0.32 -3.64
C TYR A 8 14.65 -0.06 -2.74
N ILE A 9 14.66 0.45 -1.51
CA ILE A 9 15.67 0.13 -0.50
C ILE A 9 15.00 -0.62 0.66
N ILE A 10 15.62 -1.71 1.11
CA ILE A 10 15.20 -2.44 2.30
C ILE A 10 16.22 -2.23 3.41
N ARG A 11 15.76 -1.74 4.55
CA ARG A 11 16.55 -1.64 5.78
C ARG A 11 15.99 -2.55 6.87
N GLN A 12 16.87 -3.26 7.54
CA GLN A 12 16.55 -4.09 8.70
C GLN A 12 17.13 -3.45 9.96
N PHE A 13 16.24 -3.19 10.92
CA PHE A 13 16.53 -2.66 12.24
C PHE A 13 16.20 -3.69 13.31
N SER A 14 16.86 -3.62 14.46
CA SER A 14 16.47 -4.33 15.68
C SER A 14 16.08 -3.29 16.71
N LEU A 15 14.84 -3.33 17.16
CA LEU A 15 14.33 -2.48 18.23
C LEU A 15 14.28 -3.30 19.50
N THR A 16 14.98 -2.86 20.54
CA THR A 16 15.04 -3.55 21.83
C THR A 16 14.41 -2.67 22.90
N ASP A 17 13.44 -3.21 23.65
CA ASP A 17 12.95 -2.51 24.85
C ASP A 17 14.00 -2.68 25.95
N ILE A 18 14.56 -1.56 26.41
CA ILE A 18 15.60 -1.51 27.45
C ILE A 18 15.11 -2.04 28.81
N ARG A 19 13.79 -2.10 29.03
CA ARG A 19 13.17 -2.56 30.29
C ARG A 19 12.87 -4.04 30.27
N GLU A 20 12.48 -4.58 29.11
CA GLU A 20 11.95 -5.95 28.99
C GLU A 20 12.95 -6.92 28.32
N ALA A 21 14.10 -6.43 27.85
CA ALA A 21 15.09 -7.20 27.06
C ALA A 21 14.52 -7.89 25.80
N LEU A 22 13.26 -7.59 25.44
CA LEU A 22 12.60 -8.09 24.25
C LEU A 22 13.06 -7.29 23.03
N SER A 23 13.51 -8.00 22.00
CA SER A 23 13.94 -7.41 20.74
C SER A 23 13.00 -7.79 19.60
N LYS A 24 12.64 -6.81 18.78
CA LYS A 24 11.79 -6.97 17.59
C LYS A 24 12.56 -6.48 16.37
N THR A 25 12.60 -7.32 15.34
CA THR A 25 13.16 -6.93 14.04
C THR A 25 12.13 -6.12 13.26
N ILE A 26 12.53 -4.95 12.77
CA ILE A 26 11.72 -4.06 11.94
C ILE A 26 12.32 -4.03 10.53
N TYR A 27 11.45 -4.12 9.54
CA TYR A 27 11.82 -3.96 8.13
C TYR A 27 11.22 -2.67 7.60
N HIS A 28 12.08 -1.83 7.04
CA HIS A 28 11.70 -0.59 6.41
C HIS A 28 11.90 -0.73 4.91
N TYR A 29 10.85 -0.44 4.15
CA TYR A 29 10.84 -0.47 2.70
C TYR A 29 10.67 0.96 2.20
N GLU A 30 11.63 1.44 1.42
CA GLU A 30 11.61 2.76 0.81
C GLU A 30 11.46 2.59 -0.69
N TYR A 31 10.29 2.93 -1.23
CA TYR A 31 10.05 2.87 -2.67
C TYR A 31 10.70 4.08 -3.35
N LEU A 32 11.62 3.82 -4.28
CA LEU A 32 12.33 4.86 -5.00
C LEU A 32 11.52 5.21 -6.25
N ILE A 33 10.79 6.33 -6.18
CA ILE A 33 10.13 6.87 -7.36
C ILE A 33 11.23 7.48 -8.25
N PRO A 34 11.39 7.02 -9.51
CA PRO A 34 12.32 7.65 -10.44
C PRO A 34 11.94 9.12 -10.59
N ILE A 35 12.91 10.01 -10.39
CA ILE A 35 12.77 11.40 -10.82
C ILE A 35 12.84 11.36 -12.35
N CYS A 36 11.70 11.47 -13.02
CA CYS A 36 11.65 11.61 -14.47
C CYS A 36 12.21 13.00 -14.80
N ASN A 37 13.44 13.06 -15.32
CA ASN A 37 13.99 14.28 -15.91
C ASN A 37 13.21 14.58 -17.19
N ASN A 38 12.09 15.28 -17.08
CA ASN A 38 11.44 16.06 -18.14
C ASN A 38 10.26 16.79 -17.50
N ASP A 39 10.03 18.02 -17.93
CA ASP A 39 9.01 18.98 -17.45
C ASP A 39 7.54 18.52 -17.59
N GLU A 40 7.27 17.22 -17.71
CA GLU A 40 5.93 16.61 -17.83
C GLU A 40 5.28 16.27 -16.48
N TYR A 41 6.03 16.30 -15.37
CA TYR A 41 5.56 15.87 -14.04
C TYR A 41 5.49 17.00 -13.00
N GLU A 42 5.40 18.27 -13.43
CA GLU A 42 5.19 19.38 -12.48
C GLU A 42 3.80 19.35 -11.82
N ASN A 43 2.86 18.58 -12.37
CA ASN A 43 1.56 18.37 -11.74
C ASN A 43 1.66 17.16 -10.80
N GLU A 44 1.70 17.42 -9.48
CA GLU A 44 1.61 16.44 -8.36
C GLU A 44 0.43 15.45 -8.46
N GLN A 45 -0.41 15.61 -9.48
CA GLN A 45 -1.62 14.83 -9.74
C GLN A 45 -1.40 13.64 -10.68
N CYS A 46 -0.35 13.61 -11.50
CA CYS A 46 -0.12 12.55 -12.48
C CYS A 46 0.91 11.53 -11.99
N ILE A 47 0.54 10.25 -12.00
CA ILE A 47 1.44 9.15 -11.62
C ILE A 47 1.82 8.40 -12.90
N PRO A 48 3.12 8.30 -13.24
CA PRO A 48 3.55 7.63 -14.45
C PRO A 48 3.04 6.18 -14.49
N MET A 49 2.42 5.81 -15.60
CA MET A 49 1.92 4.44 -15.84
C MET A 49 3.01 3.37 -15.79
N VAL A 50 4.24 3.71 -16.16
CA VAL A 50 5.44 2.84 -16.02
C VAL A 50 5.64 2.36 -14.57
N LEU A 51 5.12 3.09 -13.57
CA LEU A 51 5.25 2.71 -12.17
C LEU A 51 4.32 1.59 -11.74
N VAL A 52 3.28 1.23 -12.53
CA VAL A 52 2.33 0.17 -12.16
C VAL A 52 3.04 -1.16 -11.92
N ASN A 53 3.88 -1.60 -12.86
CA ASN A 53 4.60 -2.87 -12.74
C ASN A 53 5.56 -2.85 -11.53
N ASN A 54 6.31 -1.76 -11.39
CA ASN A 54 7.25 -1.59 -10.27
C ASN A 54 6.52 -1.62 -8.91
N LEU A 55 5.33 -1.02 -8.85
CA LEU A 55 4.49 -1.01 -7.65
C LEU A 55 3.94 -2.41 -7.33
N LEU A 56 3.45 -3.13 -8.34
CA LEU A 56 2.98 -4.51 -8.19
C LEU A 56 4.10 -5.44 -7.70
N ASP A 57 5.28 -5.35 -8.31
CA ASP A 57 6.47 -6.09 -7.87
C ASP A 57 6.83 -5.76 -6.43
N PHE A 58 6.88 -4.46 -6.10
CA PHE A 58 7.17 -3.99 -4.74
C PHE A 58 6.16 -4.53 -3.71
N ILE A 59 4.87 -4.48 -4.02
CA ILE A 59 3.80 -5.08 -3.19
C ILE A 59 4.03 -6.59 -3.04
N GLY A 60 4.36 -7.30 -4.11
CA GLY A 60 4.70 -8.73 -4.08
C GLY A 60 5.85 -9.05 -3.13
N HIS A 61 6.91 -8.22 -3.13
CA HIS A 61 8.04 -8.36 -2.22
C HIS A 61 7.67 -8.11 -0.75
N ILE A 62 6.82 -7.12 -0.47
CA ILE A 62 6.31 -6.84 0.87
C ILE A 62 5.44 -8.01 1.35
N ASN A 63 4.52 -8.50 0.53
CA ASN A 63 3.63 -9.61 0.89
C ASN A 63 4.41 -10.89 1.20
N LYS A 64 5.40 -11.24 0.38
CA LYS A 64 6.29 -12.40 0.63
C LYS A 64 7.02 -12.29 1.98
N ARG A 65 7.27 -11.07 2.45
CA ARG A 65 7.84 -10.84 3.78
C ARG A 65 6.79 -11.01 4.87
N LEU A 66 5.60 -10.45 4.69
CA LEU A 66 4.48 -10.60 5.62
C LEU A 66 4.11 -12.06 5.84
N ASP A 67 4.10 -12.87 4.77
CA ASP A 67 3.83 -14.32 4.84
C ASP A 67 4.83 -15.09 5.71
N LYS A 68 6.09 -14.62 5.78
CA LYS A 68 7.13 -15.22 6.61
C LYS A 68 7.04 -14.79 8.08
N SER A 69 6.33 -13.70 8.38
CA SER A 69 6.12 -13.26 9.74
C SER A 69 4.82 -13.88 10.28
N ASN A 70 4.93 -14.81 11.23
CA ASN A 70 3.78 -15.46 11.91
C ASN A 70 2.91 -14.50 12.77
N HIS A 71 3.04 -13.19 12.61
CA HIS A 71 2.34 -12.20 13.41
C HIS A 71 1.56 -11.27 12.48
N ASN A 72 0.25 -11.20 12.68
CA ASN A 72 -0.62 -10.22 12.05
C ASN A 72 -0.20 -8.82 12.54
N ARG A 73 0.44 -8.03 11.68
CA ARG A 73 1.04 -6.75 12.05
C ARG A 73 0.58 -5.67 11.10
N TYR A 74 0.10 -4.58 11.67
CA TYR A 74 -0.16 -3.34 10.95
C TYR A 74 1.12 -2.86 10.26
N ILE A 75 0.97 -2.43 9.01
CA ILE A 75 2.03 -1.79 8.24
C ILE A 75 1.87 -0.28 8.39
N THR A 76 2.92 0.40 8.86
CA THR A 76 2.97 1.86 8.83
C THR A 76 3.44 2.31 7.45
N VAL A 77 2.63 3.14 6.79
CA VAL A 77 2.93 3.71 5.46
C VAL A 77 3.02 5.22 5.58
N HIS A 78 4.08 5.81 5.04
CA HIS A 78 4.24 7.27 4.96
C HIS A 78 4.95 7.66 3.65
N CYS A 79 4.85 8.95 3.31
CA CYS A 79 5.61 9.60 2.24
C CYS A 79 6.10 10.95 2.78
N GLY A 80 6.19 12.00 1.94
CA GLY A 80 6.47 13.37 2.40
C GLY A 80 5.29 13.97 3.17
N ASN A 81 4.14 14.13 2.50
CA ASN A 81 2.94 14.77 3.07
C ASN A 81 1.85 13.76 3.46
N GLY A 82 2.15 12.47 3.35
CA GLY A 82 1.22 11.38 3.68
C GLY A 82 -0.04 11.28 2.80
N GLY A 83 -0.07 11.96 1.64
CA GLY A 83 -1.24 12.03 0.76
C GLY A 83 -1.12 11.16 -0.49
N PRO A 84 -0.66 11.68 -1.65
CA PRO A 84 -0.77 11.03 -2.96
C PRO A 84 -0.21 9.60 -3.03
N SER A 85 1.09 9.42 -2.84
CA SER A 85 1.75 8.12 -3.00
C SER A 85 1.32 7.11 -1.94
N CYS A 86 1.08 7.56 -0.70
CA CYS A 86 0.52 6.72 0.35
C CYS A 86 -0.87 6.23 -0.01
N SER A 87 -1.71 7.10 -0.55
CA SER A 87 -3.09 6.74 -0.90
C SER A 87 -3.14 5.69 -1.99
N ILE A 88 -2.29 5.79 -3.00
CA ILE A 88 -2.18 4.82 -4.07
C ILE A 88 -1.64 3.49 -3.55
N PHE A 89 -0.58 3.52 -2.75
CA PHE A 89 -0.03 2.30 -2.16
C PHE A 89 -1.05 1.58 -1.26
N CYS A 90 -1.67 2.30 -0.32
CA CYS A 90 -2.66 1.73 0.59
C CYS A 90 -3.89 1.21 -0.18
N MET A 91 -4.39 1.97 -1.15
CA MET A 91 -5.53 1.54 -1.95
C MET A 91 -5.18 0.31 -2.79
N SER A 92 -3.98 0.26 -3.38
CA SER A 92 -3.52 -0.91 -4.12
C SER A 92 -3.52 -2.16 -3.25
N LEU A 93 -3.02 -2.09 -2.01
CA LEU A 93 -3.08 -3.23 -1.08
C LEU A 93 -4.52 -3.67 -0.80
N ILE A 94 -5.43 -2.72 -0.55
CA ILE A 94 -6.85 -3.00 -0.26
C ILE A 94 -7.52 -3.67 -1.46
N LEU A 95 -7.35 -3.12 -2.67
CA LEU A 95 -8.01 -3.60 -3.87
C LEU A 95 -7.48 -4.99 -4.27
N LEU A 96 -6.16 -5.22 -4.16
CA LEU A 96 -5.57 -6.53 -4.48
C LEU A 96 -6.00 -7.61 -3.48
N ASP A 97 -6.08 -7.29 -2.18
CA ASP A 97 -6.62 -8.22 -1.17
C ASP A 97 -8.11 -8.51 -1.42
N GLN A 98 -8.91 -7.48 -1.73
CA GLN A 98 -10.32 -7.65 -2.08
C GLN A 98 -10.49 -8.54 -3.31
N LEU A 99 -9.77 -8.24 -4.40
CA LEU A 99 -9.84 -9.02 -5.64
C LEU A 99 -9.53 -10.49 -5.39
N LYS A 100 -8.54 -10.75 -4.53
CA LYS A 100 -8.15 -12.11 -4.19
C LYS A 100 -9.21 -12.85 -3.37
N ASN A 101 -9.80 -12.20 -2.38
CA ASN A 101 -10.68 -12.85 -1.40
C ASN A 101 -12.15 -12.89 -1.85
N GLU A 102 -12.59 -11.86 -2.56
CA GLU A 102 -14.00 -11.63 -2.93
C GLU A 102 -14.25 -11.82 -4.44
N HIS A 103 -13.20 -11.90 -5.25
CA HIS A 103 -13.28 -11.98 -6.72
C HIS A 103 -14.11 -10.87 -7.37
N SER A 104 -14.27 -9.75 -6.67
CA SER A 104 -15.00 -8.57 -7.09
C SER A 104 -14.37 -7.34 -6.44
N ILE A 105 -14.44 -6.20 -7.13
CA ILE A 105 -13.90 -4.94 -6.61
C ILE A 105 -14.88 -3.82 -6.94
N ASP A 106 -15.14 -2.98 -5.95
CA ASP A 106 -15.79 -1.68 -6.12
C ASP A 106 -14.82 -0.57 -5.73
N ILE A 107 -14.09 -0.05 -6.71
CA ILE A 107 -13.05 0.97 -6.50
C ILE A 107 -13.67 2.23 -5.89
N PHE A 108 -14.88 2.61 -6.31
CA PHE A 108 -15.57 3.80 -5.81
C PHE A 108 -15.84 3.71 -4.31
N GLN A 109 -16.46 2.61 -3.87
CA GLN A 109 -16.78 2.42 -2.45
C GLN A 109 -15.52 2.27 -1.60
N ARG A 110 -14.47 1.63 -2.12
CA ARG A 110 -13.19 1.52 -1.39
C ARG A 110 -12.52 2.88 -1.24
N VAL A 111 -12.46 3.69 -2.30
CA VAL A 111 -11.93 5.07 -2.22
C VAL A 111 -12.73 5.92 -1.25
N ARG A 112 -14.07 5.87 -1.32
CA ARG A 112 -14.95 6.59 -0.39
C ARG A 112 -14.72 6.16 1.07
N THR A 113 -14.56 4.87 1.30
CA THR A 113 -14.28 4.32 2.65
C THR A 113 -12.92 4.79 3.16
N LEU A 114 -11.88 4.76 2.31
CA LEU A 114 -10.55 5.26 2.65
C LEU A 114 -10.58 6.76 2.99
N GLN A 115 -11.28 7.57 2.20
CA GLN A 115 -11.44 9.00 2.44
C GLN A 115 -12.19 9.33 3.74
N ARG A 116 -13.14 8.48 4.15
CA ARG A 116 -13.81 8.60 5.46
C ARG A 116 -12.86 8.31 6.62
N GLN A 117 -11.95 7.35 6.46
CA GLN A 117 -10.96 7.01 7.49
C GLN A 117 -9.83 8.03 7.57
N ARG A 118 -9.40 8.56 6.42
CA ARG A 118 -8.36 9.58 6.32
C ARG A 118 -8.72 10.55 5.18
N PRO A 119 -9.15 11.78 5.51
CA PRO A 119 -9.42 12.81 4.52
C PRO A 119 -8.21 13.09 3.63
N ALA A 120 -8.46 13.59 2.41
CA ALA A 120 -7.46 13.93 1.40
C ALA A 120 -6.63 12.73 0.85
N MET A 121 -7.18 11.52 0.92
CA MET A 121 -6.66 10.35 0.20
C MET A 121 -7.33 10.25 -1.19
N ILE A 122 -6.56 9.94 -2.25
CA ILE A 122 -7.06 9.86 -3.63
C ILE A 122 -7.85 11.12 -4.03
N THR A 123 -7.15 12.21 -4.29
CA THR A 123 -7.76 13.53 -4.52
C THR A 123 -7.83 13.93 -5.99
N SER A 124 -7.04 13.29 -6.87
CA SER A 124 -7.03 13.58 -8.31
C SER A 124 -7.71 12.49 -9.13
N PHE A 125 -8.27 12.89 -10.28
CA PHE A 125 -8.80 11.95 -11.26
C PHE A 125 -7.72 10.98 -11.77
N ALA A 126 -6.51 11.49 -12.03
CA ALA A 126 -5.40 10.66 -12.50
C ALA A 126 -4.97 9.59 -11.47
N GLN A 127 -5.04 9.87 -10.16
CA GLN A 127 -4.84 8.85 -9.12
C GLN A 127 -5.92 7.77 -9.18
N TYR A 128 -7.17 8.17 -9.44
CA TYR A 128 -8.28 7.25 -9.55
C TYR A 128 -8.15 6.37 -10.80
N GLU A 129 -7.85 6.96 -11.96
CA GLU A 129 -7.56 6.25 -13.22
C GLU A 129 -6.39 5.27 -13.06
N TYR A 130 -5.29 5.70 -12.42
CA TYR A 130 -4.14 4.84 -12.12
C TYR A 130 -4.52 3.56 -11.35
N LEU A 131 -5.49 3.64 -10.42
CA LEU A 131 -5.95 2.46 -9.67
C LEU A 131 -6.70 1.47 -10.57
N TYR A 132 -7.51 1.95 -11.52
CA TYR A 132 -8.17 1.08 -12.49
C TYR A 132 -7.15 0.36 -13.35
N GLU A 133 -6.20 1.10 -13.90
CA GLU A 133 -5.14 0.55 -14.74
C GLU A 133 -4.27 -0.45 -13.99
N MET A 134 -3.94 -0.17 -12.72
CA MET A 134 -3.19 -1.11 -11.88
C MET A 134 -3.93 -2.44 -11.70
N ILE A 135 -5.25 -2.40 -11.46
CA ILE A 135 -6.06 -3.62 -11.32
C ILE A 135 -6.18 -4.36 -12.65
N LEU A 136 -6.40 -3.66 -13.76
CA LEU A 136 -6.46 -4.27 -15.09
C LEU A 136 -5.13 -4.96 -15.42
N LYS A 137 -4.02 -4.28 -15.17
CA LYS A 137 -2.67 -4.82 -15.38
C LYS A 137 -2.41 -6.05 -14.53
N TYR A 138 -2.79 -6.01 -13.25
CA TYR A 138 -2.72 -7.16 -12.36
C TYR A 138 -3.56 -8.33 -12.88
N PHE A 139 -4.75 -8.08 -13.42
CA PHE A 139 -5.61 -9.13 -13.98
C PHE A 139 -4.95 -9.80 -15.19
N ASP A 140 -4.43 -9.01 -16.12
CA ASP A 140 -3.72 -9.50 -17.30
C ASP A 140 -2.48 -10.33 -16.93
N GLU A 141 -1.71 -9.89 -15.93
CA GLU A 141 -0.52 -10.59 -15.46
C GLU A 141 -0.82 -11.77 -14.53
N SER A 142 -1.92 -11.76 -13.79
CA SER A 142 -2.31 -12.86 -12.89
C SER A 142 -2.74 -14.12 -13.64
N SER A 143 -3.10 -14.00 -14.92
CA SER A 143 -3.17 -15.12 -15.87
C SER A 143 -1.81 -15.85 -16.01
N PHE A 144 -0.73 -15.20 -15.55
CA PHE A 144 0.65 -15.68 -15.47
C PHE A 144 1.20 -15.61 -14.02
N ASN A 145 0.60 -16.34 -13.07
CA ASN A 145 1.19 -16.72 -11.77
C ASN A 145 1.84 -15.60 -10.92
N LEU A 146 1.03 -14.76 -10.24
CA LEU A 146 1.55 -13.97 -9.12
C LEU A 146 1.53 -14.78 -7.81
N PRO A 147 2.59 -14.74 -6.97
CA PRO A 147 2.61 -15.43 -5.68
C PRO A 147 1.44 -15.02 -4.76
N SER A 148 0.83 -16.04 -4.17
CA SER A 148 -0.39 -15.97 -3.38
C SER A 148 -0.28 -15.04 -2.15
N MET A 149 -0.96 -13.88 -2.14
CA MET A 149 -1.15 -13.04 -0.94
C MET A 149 -2.00 -13.76 0.13
N LYS A 150 -1.54 -14.03 1.35
CA LYS A 150 -2.49 -14.46 2.40
C LYS A 150 -3.22 -13.25 2.97
N SER A 151 -4.52 -13.44 3.21
CA SER A 151 -5.46 -12.43 3.70
C SER A 151 -4.89 -11.70 4.90
N SER A 152 -4.78 -10.37 4.79
CA SER A 152 -4.67 -9.52 5.97
C SER A 152 -6.07 -9.39 6.57
N GLN A 153 -6.57 -10.47 7.19
CA GLN A 153 -7.75 -10.43 8.06
C GLN A 153 -7.40 -9.64 9.33
N SER A 154 -7.32 -8.31 9.18
CA SER A 154 -7.64 -7.27 10.17
C SER A 154 -7.28 -5.89 9.60
N LEU A 155 -8.01 -5.45 8.57
CA LEU A 155 -8.25 -4.01 8.38
C LEU A 155 -9.63 -3.60 8.93
N ASN A 156 -10.25 -4.43 9.77
CA ASN A 156 -11.42 -4.05 10.54
C ASN A 156 -11.11 -3.83 12.03
N THR A 157 -11.63 -2.68 12.49
CA THR A 157 -12.09 -2.31 13.84
C THR A 157 -11.08 -1.91 14.91
N SER A 158 -11.07 -0.62 15.28
CA SER A 158 -11.73 -0.15 16.51
C SER A 158 -11.29 1.27 16.93
N ILE A 159 -11.84 2.31 16.31
CA ILE A 159 -12.10 3.59 17.00
C ILE A 159 -13.41 4.12 16.40
N TYR A 160 -14.38 4.47 17.26
CA TYR A 160 -15.72 5.00 16.98
C TYR A 160 -16.84 3.98 16.68
N ASP A 161 -17.07 3.06 17.63
CA ASP A 161 -18.42 2.88 18.17
C ASP A 161 -18.46 3.68 19.47
N ASN A 162 -18.90 4.93 19.37
CA ASN A 162 -19.48 5.76 20.43
C ASN A 162 -19.53 7.17 19.86
N ASP A 163 -20.64 7.47 19.20
CA ASP A 163 -21.30 8.77 19.31
C ASP A 163 -22.77 8.51 18.96
N GLN A 164 -23.46 7.90 19.93
CA GLN A 164 -24.87 8.21 20.11
C GLN A 164 -24.93 9.66 20.59
N GLU A 165 -25.19 10.58 19.68
CA GLU A 165 -25.91 11.79 20.03
C GLU A 165 -27.24 11.78 19.27
N ASN A 166 -28.28 11.53 20.05
CA ASN A 166 -29.67 11.82 19.78
C ASN A 166 -30.13 12.61 21.02
N PRO A 167 -31.00 13.61 20.94
CA PRO A 167 -31.64 14.25 19.79
C PRO A 167 -31.20 15.70 19.54
#